data_AF-A0A969E3V6-F1
#
_entry.id   AF-A0A969E3V6-F1
#
_cell.length_a   1.000
_cell.length_b   1.000
_cell.length_c   1.000
_cell.angle_alpha   90.00
_cell.angle_beta   90.00
_cell.angle_gamma   90.00
#
_symmetry.space_group_name_H-M   'P 1'
#
loop_
_entity.id
_entity.type
_entity.pdbx_description
1 polymer ?
#
loop_
_entity_poly.entity_id
_entity_poly.type
_entity_poly.pdbx_seq_one_letter_code
_entity_poly.pdbx_strand_id
1 'polypeptide(L)'
;MFKTFVIKQTSGAGKIKAFCELLTLHKIKFGKIKTTRAATGYHYAAAKDNTPLSISDEDLVISAYQPLAMLTQILLEPEPEVVDSNTYDITAWSLLHAFGLEAFALKERIDPTEIFEYKKLPITEKNTDRAYAYVAEWNGLNNARFVQFLLQKSIKIRAASADFEVGGKKFKRGSLIITRGDNPSVSSNFDSEITAAALRHEQIIAPIKTGFVDKGYDLGSGHLELLNQPTVAIIFDDDIDNNSYGQMWHFFERDLNMAVTQLKLTDLGRARIGNFNVICMTDGSYANLDSAKIEKLRQWVADGGRLILIGDAVAAFEDKKGFEITKFVEKRDRDFANEIKTAEDSRRKFMHFDEFERDAISDGNPGCIYKLKMDNSHPLAYGLSDYYFSLKTSGMTYPLLKNAYNVGYVDGSVKPLGFIGNRLKKQMPNTAVFATQTIRRGSVIYMVDNPLYRAFGIKVKCLWLMPFLCLFGKF
;
A
#
# COMPACT_ATOMS: atom_id res chain seq x y z
N MET A 1 -20.99 4.10 21.66
CA MET A 1 -21.37 4.18 20.24
C MET A 1 -21.17 5.60 19.73
N PHE A 2 -20.41 5.74 18.65
CA PHE A 2 -20.12 7.04 18.03
C PHE A 2 -21.31 7.51 17.19
N LYS A 3 -21.47 8.84 17.09
CA LYS A 3 -22.60 9.52 16.48
C LYS A 3 -22.22 10.29 15.22
N THR A 4 -20.97 10.74 15.14
CA THR A 4 -20.46 11.53 14.02
C THR A 4 -19.05 11.08 13.69
N PHE A 5 -18.73 10.98 12.40
CA PHE A 5 -17.39 10.73 11.90
C PHE A 5 -16.92 11.95 11.11
N VAL A 6 -15.72 12.42 11.40
CA VAL A 6 -15.11 13.61 10.78
C VAL A 6 -13.83 13.19 10.08
N ILE A 7 -13.69 13.52 8.80
CA ILE A 7 -12.50 13.25 8.00
C ILE A 7 -11.85 14.57 7.63
N LYS A 8 -10.56 14.71 7.97
CA LYS A 8 -9.80 15.92 7.75
C LYS A 8 -9.38 16.05 6.29
N GLN A 9 -9.47 17.27 5.75
CA GLN A 9 -9.00 17.61 4.39
C GLN A 9 -7.52 17.24 4.13
N THR A 10 -6.70 17.20 5.19
CA THR A 10 -5.28 16.80 5.14
C THR A 10 -5.06 15.36 4.67
N SER A 11 -6.11 14.54 4.59
CA SER A 11 -6.07 13.18 4.06
C SER A 11 -5.73 13.12 2.56
N GLY A 12 -5.91 14.23 1.84
CA GLY A 12 -5.64 14.35 0.41
C GLY A 12 -6.88 14.11 -0.47
N ALA A 13 -7.04 14.96 -1.48
CA ALA A 13 -8.25 15.02 -2.30
C ALA A 13 -8.60 13.70 -3.00
N GLY A 14 -7.60 12.97 -3.52
CA GLY A 14 -7.85 11.69 -4.21
C GLY A 14 -8.44 10.61 -3.30
N LYS A 15 -7.94 10.49 -2.06
CA LYS A 15 -8.45 9.51 -1.09
C LYS A 15 -9.85 9.88 -0.61
N ILE A 16 -10.08 11.17 -0.31
CA ILE A 16 -11.40 11.67 0.10
C ILE A 16 -12.42 11.46 -1.01
N LYS A 17 -12.07 11.79 -2.27
CA LYS A 17 -12.93 11.59 -3.43
C LYS A 17 -13.40 10.14 -3.52
N ALA A 18 -12.46 9.20 -3.56
CA ALA A 18 -12.80 7.81 -3.76
C ALA A 18 -13.54 7.19 -2.54
N PHE A 19 -13.30 7.71 -1.33
CA PHE A 19 -14.10 7.38 -0.16
C PHE A 19 -15.54 7.89 -0.30
N CYS A 20 -15.73 9.14 -0.71
CA CYS A 20 -17.05 9.70 -1.00
C CYS A 20 -17.79 8.95 -2.12
N GLU A 21 -17.09 8.47 -3.15
CA GLU A 21 -17.67 7.62 -4.21
C GLU A 21 -18.20 6.30 -3.64
N LEU A 22 -17.43 5.65 -2.77
CA LEU A 22 -17.86 4.43 -2.08
C LEU A 22 -19.07 4.68 -1.16
N LEU A 23 -19.04 5.76 -0.37
CA LEU A 23 -20.18 6.15 0.45
C LEU A 23 -21.44 6.41 -0.39
N THR A 24 -21.27 7.09 -1.54
CA THR A 24 -22.36 7.37 -2.48
C THR A 24 -22.94 6.08 -3.05
N LEU A 25 -22.09 5.11 -3.44
CA LEU A 25 -22.51 3.80 -3.92
C LEU A 25 -23.38 3.06 -2.87
N HIS A 26 -22.98 3.15 -1.59
CA HIS A 26 -23.72 2.58 -0.47
C HIS A 26 -24.85 3.48 0.05
N LYS A 27 -25.16 4.60 -0.61
CA LYS A 27 -26.22 5.56 -0.22
C LYS A 27 -26.03 6.16 1.18
N ILE A 28 -24.79 6.21 1.67
CA ILE A 28 -24.42 6.86 2.93
C ILE A 28 -24.31 8.37 2.65
N LYS A 29 -25.09 9.16 3.39
CA LYS A 29 -25.11 10.62 3.32
C LYS A 29 -23.93 11.19 4.09
N PHE A 30 -23.34 12.24 3.52
CA PHE A 30 -22.24 13.01 4.08
C PHE A 30 -22.34 14.46 3.62
N GLY A 31 -21.63 15.36 4.28
CA GLY A 31 -21.57 16.77 3.92
C GLY A 31 -20.51 17.50 4.71
N LYS A 32 -20.70 18.79 4.94
CA LYS A 32 -19.79 19.63 5.73
C LYS A 32 -20.57 20.57 6.65
N ILE A 33 -19.88 21.21 7.57
CA ILE A 33 -20.44 22.24 8.44
C ILE A 33 -20.08 23.62 7.91
N LYS A 34 -20.91 24.62 8.23
CA LYS A 34 -20.68 26.01 7.80
C LYS A 34 -19.69 26.77 8.69
N THR A 35 -19.74 26.52 9.99
CA THR A 35 -18.96 27.28 10.98
C THR A 35 -18.02 26.35 11.71
N THR A 36 -16.75 26.74 11.77
CA THR A 36 -15.72 26.01 12.50
C THR A 36 -16.13 25.74 13.93
N ARG A 37 -15.90 24.51 14.39
CA ARG A 37 -16.36 24.04 15.70
C ARG A 37 -15.29 23.19 16.38
N ALA A 38 -15.02 23.48 17.65
CA ALA A 38 -14.20 22.62 18.50
C ALA A 38 -15.01 21.39 18.97
N ALA A 39 -14.35 20.24 18.99
CA ALA A 39 -14.92 18.99 19.46
C ALA A 39 -13.83 18.09 20.06
N THR A 40 -14.25 16.94 20.59
CA THR A 40 -13.36 15.90 21.11
C THR A 40 -13.86 14.54 20.61
N GLY A 41 -12.94 13.68 20.17
CA GLY A 41 -13.30 12.36 19.64
C GLY A 41 -12.17 11.33 19.74
N TYR A 42 -12.47 10.12 19.30
CA TYR A 42 -11.49 9.06 19.07
C TYR A 42 -10.68 9.36 17.81
N HIS A 43 -9.36 9.40 17.91
CA HIS A 43 -8.46 9.59 16.76
C HIS A 43 -8.02 8.24 16.18
N TYR A 44 -8.37 7.98 14.92
CA TYR A 44 -8.12 6.68 14.27
C TYR A 44 -6.63 6.36 14.15
N ALA A 45 -5.83 7.34 13.70
CA ALA A 45 -4.40 7.11 13.49
C ALA A 45 -3.62 6.88 14.79
N ALA A 46 -3.97 7.58 15.88
CA ALA A 46 -3.34 7.38 17.19
C ALA A 46 -3.98 6.28 18.03
N ALA A 47 -5.13 5.72 17.60
CA ALA A 47 -5.96 4.82 18.39
C ALA A 47 -6.25 5.38 19.80
N LYS A 48 -6.60 6.67 19.87
CA LYS A 48 -6.66 7.43 21.13
C LYS A 48 -7.98 8.15 21.31
N ASP A 49 -8.66 7.82 22.41
CA ASP A 49 -9.87 8.49 22.87
C ASP A 49 -9.60 9.89 23.43
N ASN A 50 -10.66 10.70 23.49
CA ASN A 50 -10.64 12.06 24.04
C ASN A 50 -9.60 13.00 23.40
N THR A 51 -9.33 12.83 22.10
CA THR A 51 -8.42 13.69 21.34
C THR A 51 -9.15 14.96 20.90
N PRO A 52 -8.66 16.16 21.25
CA PRO A 52 -9.24 17.43 20.78
C PRO A 52 -9.10 17.60 19.27
N LEU A 53 -10.12 18.17 18.63
CA LEU A 53 -10.08 18.53 17.22
C LEU A 53 -10.84 19.84 16.96
N SER A 54 -10.48 20.51 15.86
CA SER A 54 -11.27 21.59 15.26
C SER A 54 -11.83 21.09 13.93
N ILE A 55 -13.15 21.14 13.78
CA ILE A 55 -13.87 20.79 12.56
C ILE A 55 -14.06 22.09 11.77
N SER A 56 -13.57 22.14 10.54
CA SER A 56 -13.67 23.27 9.61
C SER A 56 -14.72 23.02 8.52
N ASP A 57 -15.00 24.03 7.72
CA ASP A 57 -15.90 24.00 6.58
C ASP A 57 -15.33 23.30 5.33
N GLU A 58 -14.09 22.81 5.43
CA GLU A 58 -13.42 21.98 4.43
C GLU A 58 -13.32 20.49 4.86
N ASP A 59 -13.75 20.16 6.08
CA ASP A 59 -13.74 18.78 6.56
C ASP A 59 -15.03 18.04 6.14
N LEU A 60 -14.88 16.75 5.84
CA LEU A 60 -15.99 15.86 5.53
C LEU A 60 -16.62 15.36 6.83
N VAL A 61 -17.94 15.51 6.95
CA VAL A 61 -18.73 15.15 8.13
C VAL A 61 -19.80 14.13 7.76
N ILE A 62 -19.87 13.05 8.53
CA ILE A 62 -20.81 11.94 8.37
C ILE A 62 -21.55 11.76 9.70
N SER A 63 -22.85 12.06 9.71
CA SER A 63 -23.72 11.76 10.86
C SER A 63 -24.21 10.32 10.76
N ALA A 64 -24.10 9.55 11.84
CA ALA A 64 -24.69 8.21 11.90
C ALA A 64 -26.24 8.26 11.97
N TYR A 65 -26.84 9.44 12.19
CA TYR A 65 -28.28 9.65 12.23
C TYR A 65 -28.87 9.80 10.83
N GLN A 66 -28.84 8.71 10.08
CA GLN A 66 -29.33 8.63 8.70
C GLN A 66 -30.00 7.28 8.43
N PRO A 67 -30.77 7.12 7.34
CA PRO A 67 -31.52 5.88 7.08
C PRO A 67 -30.69 4.60 7.13
N LEU A 68 -29.41 4.65 6.75
CA LEU A 68 -28.46 3.53 6.79
C LEU A 68 -27.51 3.62 7.99
N ALA A 69 -28.03 3.97 9.17
CA ALA A 69 -27.26 4.17 10.40
C ALA A 69 -26.39 2.96 10.78
N MET A 70 -26.97 1.75 10.79
CA MET A 70 -26.23 0.54 11.18
C MET A 70 -25.06 0.25 10.24
N LEU A 71 -25.30 0.32 8.92
CA LEU A 71 -24.24 0.14 7.92
C LEU A 71 -23.15 1.20 8.07
N THR A 72 -23.54 2.46 8.27
CA THR A 72 -22.60 3.57 8.47
C THR A 72 -21.73 3.32 9.70
N GLN A 73 -22.32 2.87 10.81
CA GLN A 73 -21.56 2.55 12.00
C GLN A 73 -20.63 1.36 11.78
N ILE A 74 -21.11 0.25 11.23
CA ILE A 74 -20.28 -0.94 10.98
C ILE A 74 -19.06 -0.61 10.13
N LEU A 75 -19.23 0.19 9.08
CA LEU A 75 -18.14 0.54 8.16
C LEU A 75 -17.13 1.55 8.73
N LEU A 76 -17.55 2.35 9.72
CA LEU A 76 -16.75 3.44 10.26
C LEU A 76 -16.34 3.23 11.71
N GLU A 77 -16.84 2.22 12.42
CA GLU A 77 -16.51 1.96 13.83
C GLU A 77 -14.99 1.78 14.02
N PRO A 78 -14.36 2.55 14.92
CA PRO A 78 -12.93 2.41 15.18
C PRO A 78 -12.57 1.12 15.92
N GLU A 79 -13.41 0.64 16.84
CA GLU A 79 -13.14 -0.54 17.66
C GLU A 79 -14.30 -1.55 17.56
N PRO A 80 -14.38 -2.34 16.47
CA PRO A 80 -15.41 -3.36 16.36
C PRO A 80 -15.19 -4.45 17.43
N GLU A 81 -16.21 -4.69 18.26
CA GLU A 81 -16.22 -5.82 19.17
C GLU A 81 -16.69 -7.07 18.42
N VAL A 82 -15.87 -8.13 18.49
CA VAL A 82 -16.21 -9.43 17.90
C VAL A 82 -16.73 -10.33 19.03
N VAL A 83 -17.95 -10.82 18.89
CA VAL A 83 -18.62 -11.63 19.93
C VAL A 83 -18.02 -13.04 20.01
N ASP A 84 -17.53 -13.58 18.89
CA ASP A 84 -16.85 -14.88 18.83
C ASP A 84 -15.62 -14.82 17.93
N SER A 85 -14.53 -15.43 18.39
CA SER A 85 -13.31 -15.64 17.63
C SER A 85 -13.45 -16.62 16.46
N ASN A 86 -14.47 -17.50 16.48
CA ASN A 86 -14.71 -18.46 15.41
C ASN A 86 -15.54 -17.83 14.29
N THR A 87 -14.86 -17.31 13.26
CA THR A 87 -15.50 -16.69 12.09
C THR A 87 -14.92 -17.24 10.80
N TYR A 88 -15.77 -17.33 9.78
CA TYR A 88 -15.39 -17.71 8.41
C TYR A 88 -14.76 -16.56 7.61
N ASP A 89 -14.75 -15.34 8.17
CA ASP A 89 -14.30 -14.13 7.47
C ASP A 89 -13.40 -13.25 8.36
N ILE A 90 -12.79 -12.24 7.75
CA ILE A 90 -11.93 -11.28 8.45
C ILE A 90 -12.68 -10.59 9.59
N THR A 91 -11.96 -10.37 10.69
CA THR A 91 -12.52 -9.83 11.95
C THR A 91 -12.37 -8.33 12.10
N ALA A 92 -11.68 -7.68 11.16
CA ALA A 92 -11.44 -6.24 11.19
C ALA A 92 -12.01 -5.57 9.93
N TRP A 93 -12.99 -4.70 10.14
CA TRP A 93 -13.58 -3.86 9.10
C TRP A 93 -13.55 -2.40 9.54
N SER A 94 -12.79 -1.58 8.83
CA SER A 94 -12.81 -0.13 9.05
C SER A 94 -12.35 0.60 7.79
N LEU A 95 -13.30 1.26 7.12
CA LEU A 95 -13.00 1.98 5.87
C LEU A 95 -12.02 3.13 6.11
N LEU A 96 -12.09 3.78 7.27
CA LEU A 96 -11.21 4.89 7.61
C LEU A 96 -9.75 4.44 7.70
N HIS A 97 -9.49 3.25 8.27
CA HIS A 97 -8.17 2.63 8.27
C HIS A 97 -7.75 2.15 6.86
N ALA A 98 -8.67 1.51 6.12
CA ALA A 98 -8.39 0.98 4.77
C ALA A 98 -8.06 2.05 3.72
N PHE A 99 -8.67 3.23 3.84
CA PHE A 99 -8.32 4.42 3.06
C PHE A 99 -7.21 5.26 3.73
N GLY A 100 -6.88 4.92 4.98
CA GLY A 100 -5.99 5.62 5.89
C GLY A 100 -6.17 7.13 5.87
N LEU A 101 -7.41 7.53 6.10
CA LEU A 101 -7.85 8.90 6.23
C LEU A 101 -7.51 9.40 7.64
N GLU A 102 -7.12 10.67 7.73
CA GLU A 102 -7.00 11.36 9.01
C GLU A 102 -8.42 11.67 9.50
N ALA A 103 -8.88 10.91 10.50
CA ALA A 103 -10.29 10.88 10.87
C ALA A 103 -10.50 10.82 12.39
N PHE A 104 -11.70 11.19 12.81
CA PHE A 104 -12.15 11.22 14.20
C PHE A 104 -13.58 10.67 14.33
N ALA A 105 -13.84 9.90 15.40
CA ALA A 105 -15.18 9.43 15.76
C ALA A 105 -15.65 10.15 17.02
N LEU A 106 -16.81 10.79 16.98
CA LEU A 106 -17.32 11.64 18.05
C LEU A 106 -18.55 11.00 18.68
N LYS A 107 -18.65 11.06 20.01
CA LYS A 107 -19.86 10.66 20.75
C LYS A 107 -20.97 11.73 20.65
N GLU A 108 -20.62 12.92 20.17
CA GLU A 108 -21.56 14.00 19.87
C GLU A 108 -22.18 13.83 18.47
N ARG A 109 -23.46 14.20 18.33
CA ARG A 109 -24.15 14.30 17.03
C ARG A 109 -23.90 15.66 16.41
N ILE A 110 -23.39 15.65 15.18
CA ILE A 110 -23.23 16.81 14.32
C ILE A 110 -23.80 16.44 12.96
N ASP A 111 -24.87 17.12 12.57
CA ASP A 111 -25.48 16.90 11.27
C ASP A 111 -24.84 17.85 10.25
N PRO A 112 -24.41 17.35 9.07
CA PRO A 112 -23.87 18.21 8.03
C PRO A 112 -24.96 19.19 7.55
N THR A 113 -24.58 20.46 7.42
CA THR A 113 -25.49 21.56 7.02
C THR A 113 -25.35 21.92 5.56
N GLU A 114 -24.24 21.56 4.91
CA GLU A 114 -23.93 21.89 3.53
C GLU A 114 -23.41 20.66 2.75
N ILE A 115 -23.49 20.75 1.42
CA ILE A 115 -22.99 19.70 0.52
C ILE A 115 -21.47 19.74 0.51
N PHE A 116 -20.85 18.56 0.60
CA PHE A 116 -19.42 18.40 0.40
C PHE A 116 -19.11 18.04 -1.06
N GLU A 117 -18.46 18.96 -1.78
CA GLU A 117 -18.11 18.78 -3.19
C GLU A 117 -16.77 18.04 -3.35
N TYR A 118 -16.83 16.74 -3.59
CA TYR A 118 -15.65 15.86 -3.69
C TYR A 118 -15.19 15.58 -5.14
N LYS A 119 -15.93 16.05 -6.15
CA LYS A 119 -15.65 15.85 -7.59
C LYS A 119 -15.06 17.09 -8.27
N LYS A 120 -14.36 17.95 -7.54
CA LYS A 120 -13.69 19.09 -8.17
C LYS A 120 -12.51 18.58 -9.00
N LEU A 121 -12.60 18.73 -10.32
CA LEU A 121 -11.42 18.62 -11.16
C LEU A 121 -10.44 19.69 -10.68
N PRO A 122 -9.18 19.35 -10.41
CA PRO A 122 -8.25 20.38 -10.04
C PRO A 122 -8.06 21.33 -11.21
N ILE A 123 -8.22 22.62 -10.92
CA ILE A 123 -7.84 23.67 -11.85
C ILE A 123 -6.33 23.54 -12.04
N THR A 124 -5.90 22.99 -13.17
CA THR A 124 -4.51 23.11 -13.58
C THR A 124 -4.23 24.60 -13.71
N GLU A 125 -3.19 25.12 -13.06
CA GLU A 125 -2.84 26.52 -13.20
C GLU A 125 -2.73 26.85 -14.70
N LYS A 126 -3.41 27.94 -15.11
CA LYS A 126 -3.38 28.38 -16.52
C LYS A 126 -1.93 28.45 -16.96
N ASN A 127 -1.64 27.77 -18.07
CA ASN A 127 -0.31 27.67 -18.64
C ASN A 127 0.37 29.02 -18.70
N THR A 128 1.62 29.03 -18.27
CA THR A 128 2.59 30.03 -18.72
C THR A 128 3.03 29.60 -20.12
N ASP A 129 3.27 30.53 -21.04
CA ASP A 129 3.47 30.25 -22.47
C ASP A 129 4.61 29.26 -22.81
N ARG A 130 5.42 28.85 -21.81
CA ARG A 130 6.41 27.78 -21.93
C ARG A 130 6.89 27.26 -20.57
N ALA A 131 6.28 26.21 -20.02
CA ALA A 131 6.79 25.58 -18.79
C ALA A 131 8.15 24.89 -19.04
N TYR A 132 9.11 25.01 -18.11
CA TYR A 132 10.35 24.21 -18.13
C TYR A 132 10.05 22.74 -17.85
N ALA A 133 9.20 22.50 -16.85
CA ALA A 133 8.72 21.19 -16.45
C ALA A 133 7.35 21.29 -15.79
N TYR A 134 6.69 20.14 -15.65
CA TYR A 134 5.52 19.97 -14.81
C TYR A 134 5.86 19.06 -13.64
N VAL A 135 5.40 19.43 -12.45
CA VAL A 135 5.57 18.63 -11.24
C VAL A 135 4.20 18.16 -10.74
N ALA A 136 4.08 16.86 -10.45
CA ALA A 136 2.90 16.26 -9.84
C ALA A 136 3.29 15.60 -8.52
N GLU A 137 2.66 15.99 -7.41
CA GLU A 137 2.87 15.28 -6.14
C GLU A 137 2.29 13.88 -6.21
N TRP A 138 3.03 12.90 -5.69
CA TRP A 138 2.55 11.53 -5.60
C TRP A 138 1.54 11.36 -4.47
N ASN A 139 0.27 11.14 -4.79
CA ASN A 139 -0.82 11.10 -3.82
C ASN A 139 -1.82 9.94 -3.99
N GLY A 140 -1.68 9.09 -5.02
CA GLY A 140 -2.38 7.79 -5.06
C GLY A 140 -2.54 7.14 -6.43
N LEU A 141 -3.60 6.34 -6.59
CA LEU A 141 -3.86 5.52 -7.78
C LEU A 141 -3.93 6.31 -9.09
N ASN A 142 -4.48 7.50 -9.05
CA ASN A 142 -4.57 8.33 -10.24
C ASN A 142 -3.19 8.81 -10.73
N ASN A 143 -2.19 9.01 -9.83
CA ASN A 143 -0.81 9.29 -10.26
C ASN A 143 -0.21 8.11 -11.02
N ALA A 144 -0.46 6.88 -10.58
CA ALA A 144 0.07 5.72 -11.25
C ALA A 144 -0.54 5.51 -12.64
N ARG A 145 -1.86 5.73 -12.78
CA ARG A 145 -2.53 5.76 -14.08
C ARG A 145 -1.95 6.85 -14.98
N PHE A 146 -1.68 8.03 -14.42
CA PHE A 146 -1.06 9.14 -15.14
C PHE A 146 0.36 8.82 -15.62
N VAL A 147 1.21 8.25 -14.74
CA VAL A 147 2.56 7.79 -15.08
C VAL A 147 2.53 6.71 -16.17
N GLN A 148 1.67 5.72 -15.99
CA GLN A 148 1.48 4.63 -16.95
C GLN A 148 1.06 5.16 -18.33
N PHE A 149 0.11 6.10 -18.38
CA PHE A 149 -0.36 6.71 -19.63
C PHE A 149 0.76 7.48 -20.34
N LEU A 150 1.53 8.27 -19.60
CA LEU A 150 2.64 9.05 -20.16
C LEU A 150 3.78 8.15 -20.66
N LEU A 151 4.14 7.10 -19.91
CA LEU A 151 5.19 6.17 -20.32
C LEU A 151 4.78 5.37 -21.57
N GLN A 152 3.50 4.99 -21.70
CA GLN A 152 2.99 4.36 -22.93
C GLN A 152 3.16 5.26 -24.16
N LYS A 153 3.13 6.58 -23.97
CA LYS A 153 3.44 7.58 -25.01
C LYS A 153 4.95 7.86 -25.16
N SER A 154 5.80 7.08 -24.51
CA SER A 154 7.26 7.27 -24.44
C SER A 154 7.68 8.64 -23.86
N ILE A 155 6.83 9.24 -23.02
CA ILE A 155 7.16 10.47 -22.29
C ILE A 155 7.95 10.08 -21.04
N LYS A 156 9.16 10.59 -20.93
CA LYS A 156 10.07 10.38 -19.80
C LYS A 156 9.62 11.18 -18.58
N ILE A 157 9.65 10.53 -17.44
CA ILE A 157 9.26 11.06 -16.15
C ILE A 157 10.38 10.74 -15.17
N ARG A 158 10.66 11.65 -14.24
CA ARG A 158 11.56 11.40 -13.12
C ARG A 158 10.83 11.47 -11.79
N ALA A 159 11.26 10.70 -10.80
CA ALA A 159 10.80 10.83 -9.42
C ALA A 159 11.88 11.49 -8.55
N ALA A 160 11.49 12.44 -7.72
CA ALA A 160 12.41 13.08 -6.77
C ALA A 160 12.70 12.15 -5.59
N SER A 161 13.97 11.90 -5.26
CA SER A 161 14.35 11.10 -4.08
C SER A 161 14.29 11.89 -2.76
N ALA A 162 14.10 13.21 -2.84
CA ALA A 162 14.11 14.13 -1.70
C ALA A 162 13.07 15.24 -1.88
N ASP A 163 12.73 15.90 -0.77
CA ASP A 163 11.84 17.07 -0.77
C ASP A 163 12.57 18.26 -1.40
N PHE A 164 11.83 19.11 -2.12
CA PHE A 164 12.39 20.30 -2.78
C PHE A 164 11.37 21.44 -2.82
N GLU A 165 11.86 22.65 -3.02
CA GLU A 165 11.04 23.86 -3.15
C GLU A 165 11.42 24.59 -4.44
N VAL A 166 10.45 24.98 -5.26
CA VAL A 166 10.70 25.72 -6.50
C VAL A 166 9.55 26.68 -6.81
N GLY A 167 9.89 27.95 -7.07
CA GLY A 167 8.90 29.00 -7.29
C GLY A 167 7.99 29.21 -6.07
N GLY A 168 8.53 29.04 -4.86
CA GLY A 168 7.79 29.13 -3.59
C GLY A 168 6.79 28.00 -3.33
N LYS A 169 6.78 26.96 -4.17
CA LYS A 169 5.98 25.74 -3.97
C LYS A 169 6.86 24.62 -3.44
N LYS A 170 6.36 23.91 -2.42
CA LYS A 170 7.04 22.77 -1.80
C LYS A 170 6.52 21.48 -2.39
N PHE A 171 7.41 20.56 -2.70
CA PHE A 171 7.12 19.23 -3.21
C PHE A 171 7.84 18.20 -2.37
N LYS A 172 7.18 17.07 -2.10
CA LYS A 172 7.74 15.98 -1.31
C LYS A 172 8.52 15.00 -2.19
N ARG A 173 9.40 14.21 -1.57
CA ARG A 173 9.97 13.01 -2.20
C ARG A 173 8.88 12.13 -2.83
N GLY A 174 9.21 11.48 -3.94
CA GLY A 174 8.27 10.77 -4.79
C GLY A 174 7.52 11.64 -5.79
N SER A 175 7.62 12.98 -5.71
CA SER A 175 7.01 13.87 -6.70
C SER A 175 7.55 13.57 -8.11
N LEU A 176 6.63 13.54 -9.06
CA LEU A 176 6.87 13.23 -10.45
C LEU A 176 7.23 14.52 -11.19
N ILE A 177 8.34 14.50 -11.91
CA ILE A 177 8.88 15.64 -12.65
C ILE A 177 8.97 15.25 -14.12
N ILE A 178 8.30 16.03 -14.96
CA ILE A 178 8.26 15.84 -16.40
C ILE A 178 8.94 17.05 -17.00
N THR A 179 10.22 16.90 -17.37
CA THR A 179 10.98 18.01 -17.96
C THR A 179 10.77 18.06 -19.45
N ARG A 180 10.72 19.27 -20.02
CA ARG A 180 10.71 19.43 -21.48
C ARG A 180 12.01 18.93 -22.11
N GLY A 181 13.14 19.09 -21.41
CA GLY A 181 14.47 18.68 -21.87
C GLY A 181 14.63 17.17 -22.04
N ASP A 182 14.03 16.35 -21.17
CA ASP A 182 14.03 14.89 -21.32
C ASP A 182 13.13 14.40 -22.46
N ASN A 183 12.24 15.26 -22.96
CA ASN A 183 11.13 14.94 -23.86
C ASN A 183 11.15 15.74 -25.18
N PRO A 184 12.26 15.73 -25.96
CA PRO A 184 12.37 16.52 -27.19
C PRO A 184 11.37 16.09 -28.28
N SER A 185 10.96 14.82 -28.30
CA SER A 185 10.04 14.24 -29.29
C SER A 185 8.63 14.85 -29.26
N VAL A 186 8.19 15.35 -28.11
CA VAL A 186 6.88 15.97 -27.92
C VAL A 186 6.97 17.48 -27.67
N SER A 187 8.13 18.09 -27.93
CA SER A 187 8.43 19.47 -27.51
C SER A 187 7.46 20.53 -28.04
N SER A 188 6.89 20.35 -29.24
CA SER A 188 5.91 21.27 -29.85
C SER A 188 4.54 21.26 -29.16
N ASN A 189 4.13 20.10 -28.63
CA ASN A 189 2.81 19.88 -28.03
C ASN A 189 2.91 19.51 -26.54
N PHE A 190 4.08 19.68 -25.94
CA PHE A 190 4.42 19.19 -24.60
C PHE A 190 3.39 19.67 -23.57
N ASP A 191 3.13 20.98 -23.54
CA ASP A 191 2.19 21.56 -22.59
C ASP A 191 0.78 20.99 -22.76
N SER A 192 0.28 20.87 -24.00
CA SER A 192 -1.03 20.29 -24.29
C SER A 192 -1.14 18.81 -23.94
N GLU A 193 -0.09 18.02 -24.18
CA GLU A 193 -0.08 16.58 -23.88
C GLU A 193 -0.07 16.32 -22.38
N ILE A 194 0.76 17.03 -21.62
CA ILE A 194 0.85 16.83 -20.16
C ILE A 194 -0.42 17.35 -19.48
N THR A 195 -0.95 18.50 -19.89
CA THR A 195 -2.21 19.04 -19.35
C THR A 195 -3.41 18.17 -19.69
N ALA A 196 -3.51 17.66 -20.93
CA ALA A 196 -4.58 16.72 -21.30
C ALA A 196 -4.49 15.40 -20.51
N ALA A 197 -3.28 14.87 -20.32
CA ALA A 197 -3.05 13.68 -19.50
C ALA A 197 -3.45 13.93 -18.04
N ALA A 198 -3.07 15.08 -17.49
CA ALA A 198 -3.43 15.45 -16.12
C ALA A 198 -4.93 15.62 -15.94
N LEU A 199 -5.62 16.27 -16.88
CA LEU A 199 -7.09 16.38 -16.86
C LEU A 199 -7.77 15.01 -16.95
N ARG A 200 -7.32 14.14 -17.85
CA ARG A 200 -7.86 12.78 -18.03
C ARG A 200 -7.76 11.94 -16.78
N HIS A 201 -6.65 12.09 -16.04
CA HIS A 201 -6.36 11.31 -14.83
C HIS A 201 -6.58 12.12 -13.55
N GLU A 202 -7.24 13.28 -13.63
CA GLU A 202 -7.59 14.13 -12.49
C GLU A 202 -6.38 14.47 -11.60
N GLN A 203 -5.24 14.74 -12.22
CA GLN A 203 -3.99 15.07 -11.56
C GLN A 203 -3.79 16.57 -11.44
N ILE A 204 -3.31 16.98 -10.27
CA ILE A 204 -2.80 18.32 -10.04
C ILE A 204 -1.36 18.35 -10.55
N ILE A 205 -1.09 19.21 -11.52
CA ILE A 205 0.26 19.48 -11.99
C ILE A 205 0.57 20.97 -11.78
N ALA A 206 1.79 21.24 -11.31
CA ALA A 206 2.32 22.58 -11.15
C ALA A 206 3.32 22.87 -12.27
N PRO A 207 3.10 23.89 -13.11
CA PRO A 207 4.11 24.33 -14.06
C PRO A 207 5.24 25.05 -13.31
N ILE A 208 6.48 24.73 -13.67
CA ILE A 208 7.68 25.41 -13.15
C ILE A 208 8.48 25.99 -14.31
N LYS A 209 9.11 27.14 -14.07
CA LYS A 209 9.77 27.95 -15.13
C LYS A 209 11.28 27.71 -15.25
N THR A 210 11.88 27.05 -14.27
CA THR A 210 13.34 26.88 -14.16
C THR A 210 13.67 25.50 -13.59
N GLY A 211 14.87 25.01 -13.90
CA GLY A 211 15.45 23.82 -13.29
C GLY A 211 16.16 24.07 -11.95
N PHE A 212 16.39 25.34 -11.61
CA PHE A 212 16.98 25.75 -10.33
C PHE A 212 15.92 25.75 -9.24
N VAL A 213 16.17 25.01 -8.17
CA VAL A 213 15.27 24.95 -7.01
C VAL A 213 15.64 26.02 -5.98
N ASP A 214 14.66 26.49 -5.22
CA ASP A 214 14.87 27.40 -4.10
C ASP A 214 15.52 26.66 -2.90
N LYS A 215 15.14 25.39 -2.69
CA LYS A 215 15.71 24.49 -1.67
C LYS A 215 15.68 23.03 -2.15
N GLY A 216 16.64 22.25 -1.69
CA GLY A 216 16.78 20.84 -2.05
C GLY A 216 17.77 20.66 -3.20
N TYR A 217 17.52 19.68 -4.06
CA TYR A 217 18.37 19.38 -5.21
C TYR A 217 17.76 19.90 -6.52
N ASP A 218 18.61 20.48 -7.37
CA ASP A 218 18.20 20.96 -8.69
C ASP A 218 17.64 19.84 -9.56
N LEU A 219 16.81 20.23 -10.53
CA LEU A 219 16.12 19.28 -11.41
C LEU A 219 17.02 18.64 -12.48
N GLY A 220 18.32 18.95 -12.47
CA GLY A 220 19.35 18.27 -13.25
C GLY A 220 20.23 17.33 -12.42
N SER A 221 20.00 17.22 -11.11
CA SER A 221 20.84 16.44 -10.19
C SER A 221 20.59 14.93 -10.30
N GLY A 222 21.52 14.14 -9.74
CA GLY A 222 21.37 12.68 -9.62
C GLY A 222 20.28 12.23 -8.64
N HIS A 223 19.62 13.17 -7.94
CA HIS A 223 18.50 12.89 -7.03
C HIS A 223 17.14 12.79 -7.75
N LEU A 224 17.15 12.85 -9.09
CA LEU A 224 15.99 12.61 -9.92
C LEU A 224 16.12 11.30 -10.69
N GLU A 225 15.29 10.33 -10.31
CA GLU A 225 15.34 8.99 -10.84
C GLU A 225 14.45 8.83 -12.06
N LEU A 226 15.02 8.37 -13.19
CA LEU A 226 14.27 8.13 -14.41
C LEU A 226 13.35 6.91 -14.28
N LEU A 227 12.09 7.10 -14.62
CA LEU A 227 11.07 6.07 -14.63
C LEU A 227 11.02 5.33 -15.98
N ASN A 228 11.11 4.00 -15.96
CA ASN A 228 11.15 3.12 -17.13
C ASN A 228 9.88 2.30 -17.29
N GLN A 229 9.33 2.20 -18.51
CA GLN A 229 8.16 1.36 -18.80
C GLN A 229 8.34 -0.08 -18.26
N PRO A 230 7.44 -0.58 -17.41
CA PRO A 230 7.53 -1.92 -16.87
C PRO A 230 7.05 -2.96 -17.91
N THR A 231 7.77 -4.07 -17.97
CA THR A 231 7.38 -5.30 -18.66
C THR A 231 7.20 -6.38 -17.60
N VAL A 232 5.93 -6.62 -17.25
CA VAL A 232 5.57 -7.43 -16.09
C VAL A 232 5.12 -8.82 -16.50
N ALA A 233 5.64 -9.83 -15.81
CA ALA A 233 5.09 -11.17 -15.80
C ALA A 233 4.50 -11.53 -14.42
N ILE A 234 3.34 -12.18 -14.40
CA ILE A 234 2.73 -12.73 -13.19
C ILE A 234 2.83 -14.26 -13.29
N ILE A 235 3.37 -14.89 -12.26
CA ILE A 235 3.43 -16.34 -12.16
C ILE A 235 2.02 -16.90 -11.88
N PHE A 236 1.63 -17.91 -12.66
CA PHE A 236 0.40 -18.67 -12.45
C PHE A 236 0.67 -20.16 -12.68
N ASP A 237 -0.03 -21.05 -11.99
CA ASP A 237 -0.07 -22.49 -12.26
C ASP A 237 -1.08 -23.12 -11.28
N ASP A 238 -1.24 -24.45 -11.33
CA ASP A 238 -2.12 -25.20 -10.42
C ASP A 238 -1.74 -25.07 -8.93
N ASP A 239 -0.47 -24.74 -8.63
CA ASP A 239 0.03 -24.57 -7.27
C ASP A 239 -0.06 -23.11 -6.76
N ILE A 240 -0.64 -22.21 -7.54
CA ILE A 240 -0.84 -20.79 -7.19
C ILE A 240 -2.30 -20.55 -6.76
N ASP A 241 -2.51 -19.72 -5.73
CA ASP A 241 -3.87 -19.37 -5.30
C ASP A 241 -4.57 -18.49 -6.34
N ASN A 242 -5.69 -18.99 -6.88
CA ASN A 242 -6.46 -18.31 -7.92
C ASN A 242 -7.01 -16.96 -7.47
N ASN A 243 -7.33 -16.79 -6.18
CA ASN A 243 -7.87 -15.52 -5.68
C ASN A 243 -6.78 -14.44 -5.64
N SER A 244 -5.62 -14.76 -5.07
CA SER A 244 -4.47 -13.86 -4.97
C SER A 244 -3.94 -13.49 -6.36
N TYR A 245 -3.84 -14.47 -7.26
CA TYR A 245 -3.55 -14.24 -8.68
C TYR A 245 -4.58 -13.30 -9.34
N GLY A 246 -5.88 -13.56 -9.16
CA GLY A 246 -6.95 -12.76 -9.73
C GLY A 246 -6.97 -11.31 -9.22
N GLN A 247 -6.65 -11.09 -7.94
CA GLN A 247 -6.50 -9.76 -7.35
C GLN A 247 -5.37 -8.97 -8.01
N MET A 248 -4.20 -9.60 -8.14
CA MET A 248 -3.02 -9.06 -8.83
C MET A 248 -3.36 -8.72 -10.29
N TRP A 249 -3.94 -9.66 -11.04
CA TRP A 249 -4.31 -9.46 -12.43
C TRP A 249 -5.33 -8.32 -12.61
N HIS A 250 -6.38 -8.30 -11.80
CA HIS A 250 -7.37 -7.22 -11.78
C HIS A 250 -6.72 -5.86 -11.51
N PHE A 251 -5.81 -5.79 -10.56
CA PHE A 251 -5.11 -4.55 -10.24
C PHE A 251 -4.33 -4.01 -11.45
N PHE A 252 -3.56 -4.85 -12.13
CA PHE A 252 -2.84 -4.43 -13.33
C PHE A 252 -3.76 -3.97 -14.45
N GLU A 253 -4.76 -4.77 -14.83
CA GLU A 253 -5.57 -4.47 -16.01
C GLU A 253 -6.68 -3.45 -15.74
N ARG A 254 -7.39 -3.57 -14.62
CA ARG A 254 -8.55 -2.70 -14.32
C ARG A 254 -8.14 -1.46 -13.55
N ASP A 255 -7.27 -1.61 -12.56
CA ASP A 255 -6.86 -0.45 -11.76
C ASP A 255 -5.79 0.37 -12.47
N LEU A 256 -4.84 -0.24 -13.21
CA LEU A 256 -3.74 0.50 -13.85
C LEU A 256 -3.81 0.59 -15.37
N ASN A 257 -4.75 -0.11 -15.99
CA ASN A 257 -4.86 -0.19 -17.45
C ASN A 257 -3.56 -0.69 -18.11
N MET A 258 -2.85 -1.59 -17.43
CA MET A 258 -1.56 -2.12 -17.85
C MET A 258 -1.65 -3.60 -18.18
N ALA A 259 -1.19 -3.97 -19.37
CA ALA A 259 -1.10 -5.36 -19.79
C ALA A 259 0.02 -6.09 -19.03
N VAL A 260 -0.22 -7.37 -18.73
CA VAL A 260 0.73 -8.25 -18.04
C VAL A 260 0.84 -9.57 -18.80
N THR A 261 2.01 -10.20 -18.72
CA THR A 261 2.20 -11.54 -19.27
C THR A 261 1.95 -12.58 -18.21
N GLN A 262 1.07 -13.54 -18.49
CA GLN A 262 0.85 -14.69 -17.61
C GLN A 262 1.94 -15.72 -17.91
N LEU A 263 2.79 -16.04 -16.93
CA LEU A 263 3.89 -16.99 -17.09
C LEU A 263 3.64 -18.21 -16.21
N LYS A 264 3.53 -19.39 -16.84
CA LYS A 264 3.38 -20.64 -16.08
C LYS A 264 4.61 -20.92 -15.22
N LEU A 265 4.42 -21.32 -13.96
CA LEU A 265 5.53 -21.70 -13.09
C LEU A 265 6.32 -22.89 -13.68
N THR A 266 5.61 -23.86 -14.25
CA THR A 266 6.18 -25.00 -14.97
C THR A 266 7.05 -24.59 -16.17
N ASP A 267 6.74 -23.46 -16.81
CA ASP A 267 7.48 -22.93 -17.96
C ASP A 267 8.67 -22.04 -17.59
N LEU A 268 8.79 -21.66 -16.31
CA LEU A 268 9.82 -20.73 -15.84
C LEU A 268 11.23 -21.17 -16.23
N GLY A 269 11.51 -22.48 -16.24
CA GLY A 269 12.81 -23.04 -16.62
C GLY A 269 13.20 -22.76 -18.09
N ARG A 270 12.24 -22.80 -19.02
CA ARG A 270 12.45 -22.59 -20.47
C ARG A 270 12.14 -21.17 -20.94
N ALA A 271 11.39 -20.40 -20.16
CA ALA A 271 10.98 -19.05 -20.53
C ALA A 271 12.17 -18.07 -20.62
N ARG A 272 12.08 -17.14 -21.57
CA ARG A 272 13.01 -16.00 -21.72
C ARG A 272 12.65 -14.89 -20.75
N ILE A 273 12.89 -15.13 -19.46
CA ILE A 273 12.50 -14.19 -18.39
C ILE A 273 13.23 -12.84 -18.43
N GLY A 274 14.36 -12.75 -19.15
CA GLY A 274 15.09 -11.49 -19.37
C GLY A 274 14.32 -10.44 -20.19
N ASN A 275 13.20 -10.80 -20.83
CA ASN A 275 12.31 -9.85 -21.49
C ASN A 275 11.45 -9.05 -20.49
N PHE A 276 11.35 -9.54 -19.26
CA PHE A 276 10.61 -8.89 -18.18
C PHE A 276 11.59 -8.18 -17.27
N ASN A 277 11.27 -6.95 -16.90
CA ASN A 277 11.98 -6.28 -15.79
C ASN A 277 11.36 -6.65 -14.44
N VAL A 278 10.14 -7.21 -14.43
CA VAL A 278 9.40 -7.50 -13.20
C VAL A 278 8.71 -8.86 -13.30
N ILE A 279 8.85 -9.66 -12.23
CA ILE A 279 8.12 -10.90 -12.03
C ILE A 279 7.40 -10.82 -10.69
N CYS A 280 6.11 -11.08 -10.69
CA CYS A 280 5.28 -11.12 -9.49
C CYS A 280 4.85 -12.55 -9.17
N MET A 281 4.95 -12.93 -7.90
CA MET A 281 4.54 -14.22 -7.34
C MET A 281 3.62 -13.95 -6.14
N THR A 282 2.44 -14.57 -6.13
CA THR A 282 1.35 -14.37 -5.15
C THR A 282 1.23 -15.51 -4.15
N ASP A 283 0.17 -15.57 -3.36
CA ASP A 283 -0.10 -16.74 -2.51
C ASP A 283 -0.20 -18.05 -3.33
N GLY A 284 0.17 -19.18 -2.74
CA GLY A 284 0.31 -20.47 -3.43
C GLY A 284 1.19 -21.45 -2.67
N SER A 285 1.04 -22.75 -2.96
CA SER A 285 1.86 -23.81 -2.34
C SER A 285 3.28 -23.91 -2.93
N TYR A 286 3.47 -23.44 -4.18
CA TYR A 286 4.75 -23.49 -4.90
C TYR A 286 5.40 -24.87 -4.94
N ALA A 287 4.59 -25.94 -4.97
CA ALA A 287 5.06 -27.32 -4.99
C ALA A 287 6.01 -27.61 -6.18
N ASN A 288 5.84 -26.89 -7.30
CA ASN A 288 6.68 -27.06 -8.50
C ASN A 288 7.90 -26.12 -8.56
N LEU A 289 8.15 -25.32 -7.52
CA LEU A 289 9.29 -24.42 -7.43
C LEU A 289 10.54 -25.15 -6.90
N ASP A 290 11.30 -25.76 -7.81
CA ASP A 290 12.56 -26.44 -7.49
C ASP A 290 13.76 -25.47 -7.33
N SER A 291 14.90 -26.01 -6.87
CA SER A 291 16.13 -25.24 -6.67
C SER A 291 16.69 -24.62 -7.95
N ALA A 292 16.48 -25.24 -9.11
CA ALA A 292 16.94 -24.71 -10.40
C ALA A 292 16.13 -23.48 -10.82
N LYS A 293 14.80 -23.50 -10.60
CA LYS A 293 13.93 -22.34 -10.81
C LYS A 293 14.27 -21.19 -9.87
N ILE A 294 14.52 -21.48 -8.59
CA ILE A 294 14.95 -20.47 -7.60
C ILE A 294 16.27 -19.83 -8.02
N GLU A 295 17.26 -20.64 -8.42
CA GLU A 295 18.56 -20.13 -8.88
C GLU A 295 18.43 -19.30 -10.17
N LYS A 296 17.57 -19.72 -11.09
CA LYS A 296 17.28 -18.96 -12.31
C LYS A 296 16.66 -17.60 -11.99
N LEU A 297 15.70 -17.53 -11.06
CA LEU A 297 15.12 -16.27 -10.58
C LEU A 297 16.18 -15.40 -9.90
N ARG A 298 17.00 -15.99 -9.02
CA ARG A 298 18.09 -15.28 -8.33
C ARG A 298 19.07 -14.64 -9.32
N GLN A 299 19.45 -15.36 -10.37
CA GLN A 299 20.34 -14.86 -11.41
C GLN A 299 19.66 -13.75 -12.24
N TRP A 300 18.38 -13.91 -12.60
CA TRP A 300 17.64 -12.86 -13.28
C TRP A 300 17.49 -11.58 -12.45
N VAL A 301 17.24 -11.69 -11.13
CA VAL A 301 17.26 -10.54 -10.22
C VAL A 301 18.65 -9.91 -10.21
N ALA A 302 19.70 -10.72 -10.06
CA ALA A 302 21.08 -10.25 -10.07
C ALA A 302 21.44 -9.46 -11.34
N ASP A 303 20.82 -9.78 -12.47
CA ASP A 303 21.03 -9.11 -13.75
C ASP A 303 20.28 -7.78 -13.90
N GLY A 304 19.36 -7.46 -12.99
CA GLY A 304 18.58 -6.22 -12.95
C GLY A 304 17.07 -6.44 -12.88
N GLY A 305 16.60 -7.68 -12.80
CA GLY A 305 15.20 -8.01 -12.61
C GLY A 305 14.67 -7.65 -11.22
N ARG A 306 13.36 -7.46 -11.11
CA ARG A 306 12.68 -7.19 -9.84
C ARG A 306 11.66 -8.26 -9.50
N LEU A 307 11.92 -9.00 -8.43
CA LEU A 307 11.06 -10.07 -7.96
C LEU A 307 10.14 -9.56 -6.85
N ILE A 308 8.82 -9.62 -7.05
CA ILE A 308 7.83 -9.27 -6.04
C ILE A 308 7.22 -10.56 -5.51
N LEU A 309 7.42 -10.82 -4.22
CA LEU A 309 6.91 -11.99 -3.51
C LEU A 309 5.84 -11.56 -2.51
N ILE A 310 4.67 -12.18 -2.58
CA ILE A 310 3.52 -11.85 -1.72
C ILE A 310 3.03 -13.11 -1.00
N GLY A 311 2.84 -12.98 0.31
CA GLY A 311 2.31 -14.03 1.18
C GLY A 311 3.10 -15.33 1.06
N ASP A 312 2.47 -16.42 0.64
CA ASP A 312 3.16 -17.72 0.54
C ASP A 312 4.33 -17.73 -0.45
N ALA A 313 4.36 -16.83 -1.44
CA ALA A 313 5.55 -16.66 -2.27
C ALA A 313 6.76 -16.18 -1.47
N VAL A 314 6.57 -15.44 -0.38
CA VAL A 314 7.67 -15.09 0.54
C VAL A 314 8.18 -16.37 1.24
N ALA A 315 7.25 -17.20 1.72
CA ALA A 315 7.57 -18.46 2.39
C ALA A 315 8.31 -19.46 1.49
N ALA A 316 7.99 -19.50 0.19
CA ALA A 316 8.67 -20.36 -0.77
C ALA A 316 10.18 -20.06 -0.91
N PHE A 317 10.62 -18.86 -0.54
CA PHE A 317 12.01 -18.42 -0.58
C PHE A 317 12.70 -18.42 0.80
N GLU A 318 12.03 -18.90 1.85
CA GLU A 318 12.62 -19.07 3.19
C GLU A 318 13.90 -19.90 3.16
N ASP A 319 14.95 -19.35 3.80
CA ASP A 319 16.26 -20.00 3.97
C ASP A 319 16.89 -20.47 2.63
N LYS A 320 16.46 -19.91 1.49
CA LYS A 320 17.05 -20.21 0.18
C LYS A 320 18.32 -19.39 -0.03
N LYS A 321 19.34 -20.02 -0.61
CA LYS A 321 20.63 -19.38 -0.87
C LYS A 321 20.46 -18.10 -1.68
N GLY A 322 20.95 -16.99 -1.13
CA GLY A 322 20.94 -15.68 -1.78
C GLY A 322 19.66 -14.85 -1.54
N PHE A 323 18.72 -15.34 -0.75
CA PHE A 323 17.55 -14.59 -0.27
C PHE A 323 17.68 -14.37 1.24
N GLU A 324 17.33 -13.18 1.73
CA GLU A 324 17.51 -12.83 3.15
C GLU A 324 16.33 -13.24 4.04
N ILE A 325 15.22 -13.68 3.44
CA ILE A 325 14.02 -14.06 4.20
C ILE A 325 14.26 -15.33 5.02
N THR A 326 14.08 -15.22 6.34
CA THR A 326 14.25 -16.32 7.29
C THR A 326 13.33 -16.15 8.50
N LYS A 327 12.86 -17.27 9.05
CA LYS A 327 12.11 -17.28 10.32
C LYS A 327 13.00 -17.08 11.55
N PHE A 328 14.30 -17.35 11.42
CA PHE A 328 15.22 -17.33 12.54
C PHE A 328 16.52 -16.64 12.16
N VAL A 329 16.68 -15.42 12.67
CA VAL A 329 17.88 -14.61 12.45
C VAL A 329 19.07 -15.15 13.24
N GLU A 330 18.82 -15.76 14.40
CA GLU A 330 19.85 -16.40 15.22
C GLU A 330 19.51 -17.87 15.48
N LYS A 331 20.56 -18.70 15.58
CA LYS A 331 20.40 -20.13 15.84
C LYS A 331 19.65 -20.39 17.16
N ARG A 332 19.92 -19.57 18.19
CA ARG A 332 19.27 -19.67 19.50
C ARG A 332 17.74 -19.54 19.39
N ASP A 333 17.25 -18.64 18.55
CA ASP A 333 15.82 -18.41 18.37
C ASP A 333 15.14 -19.64 17.74
N ARG A 334 15.85 -20.29 16.81
CA ARG A 334 15.41 -21.54 16.18
C ARG A 334 15.31 -22.67 17.21
N ASP A 335 16.35 -22.82 18.03
CA ASP A 335 16.40 -23.87 19.05
C ASP A 335 15.26 -23.69 20.08
N PHE A 336 15.04 -22.46 20.55
CA PHE A 336 13.95 -22.11 21.46
C PHE A 336 12.55 -22.33 20.86
N ALA A 337 12.34 -21.96 19.59
CA ALA A 337 11.07 -22.18 18.92
C ALA A 337 10.76 -23.68 18.73
N ASN A 338 11.77 -24.51 18.48
CA ASN A 338 11.61 -25.96 18.37
C ASN A 338 11.22 -26.60 19.72
N GLU A 339 11.78 -26.12 20.83
CA GLU A 339 11.40 -26.56 22.18
C GLU A 339 9.92 -26.26 22.48
N ILE A 340 9.47 -25.03 22.21
CA ILE A 340 8.06 -24.64 22.37
C ILE A 340 7.15 -25.54 21.54
N LYS A 341 7.46 -25.71 20.25
CA LYS A 341 6.66 -26.55 19.34
C LYS A 341 6.56 -27.99 19.85
N THR A 342 7.66 -28.55 20.34
CA THR A 342 7.69 -29.93 20.88
C THR A 342 6.80 -30.08 22.11
N ALA A 343 6.78 -29.07 22.99
CA ALA A 343 5.90 -29.04 24.15
C ALA A 343 4.42 -28.92 23.74
N GLU A 344 4.10 -28.08 22.74
CA GLU A 344 2.74 -27.92 22.22
C GLU A 344 2.21 -29.16 21.52
N ASP A 345 3.03 -29.81 20.68
CA ASP A 345 2.69 -31.07 20.03
C ASP A 345 2.44 -32.18 21.06
N SER A 346 3.22 -32.20 22.14
CA SER A 346 3.02 -33.15 23.25
C SER A 346 1.71 -32.91 23.98
N ARG A 347 1.33 -31.64 24.20
CA ARG A 347 0.03 -31.28 24.79
C ARG A 347 -1.14 -31.67 23.87
N ARG A 348 -1.03 -31.44 22.56
CA ARG A 348 -2.08 -31.77 21.57
C ARG A 348 -2.37 -33.27 21.46
N LYS A 349 -1.40 -34.15 21.76
CA LYS A 349 -1.61 -35.61 21.76
C LYS A 349 -2.67 -36.10 22.75
N PHE A 350 -2.88 -35.38 23.84
CA PHE A 350 -3.83 -35.75 24.90
C PHE A 350 -5.05 -34.83 24.94
N MET A 351 -5.21 -33.95 23.95
CA MET A 351 -6.31 -33.00 23.84
C MET A 351 -7.59 -33.71 23.40
N HIS A 352 -8.73 -33.32 23.97
CA HIS A 352 -10.02 -33.85 23.53
C HIS A 352 -10.39 -33.27 22.15
N PHE A 353 -11.15 -34.04 21.36
CA PHE A 353 -11.47 -33.67 19.97
C PHE A 353 -12.20 -32.31 19.86
N ASP A 354 -13.08 -32.00 20.80
CA ASP A 354 -13.84 -30.75 20.89
C ASP A 354 -13.00 -29.52 21.29
N GLU A 355 -11.79 -29.72 21.81
CA GLU A 355 -10.87 -28.64 22.16
C GLU A 355 -9.97 -28.21 20.99
N PHE A 356 -9.83 -29.04 19.95
CA PHE A 356 -8.92 -28.79 18.83
C PHE A 356 -9.25 -27.51 18.07
N GLU A 357 -10.54 -27.24 17.82
CA GLU A 357 -10.96 -26.05 17.07
C GLU A 357 -10.56 -24.77 17.82
N ARG A 358 -10.82 -24.72 19.13
CA ARG A 358 -10.42 -23.59 19.99
C ARG A 358 -8.90 -23.47 20.11
N ASP A 359 -8.19 -24.58 20.14
CA ASP A 359 -6.74 -24.54 20.15
C ASP A 359 -6.17 -23.99 18.84
N ALA A 360 -6.69 -24.41 17.69
CA ALA A 360 -6.25 -23.93 16.38
C ALA A 360 -6.46 -22.42 16.22
N ILE A 361 -7.56 -21.88 16.74
CA ILE A 361 -7.86 -20.43 16.75
C ILE A 361 -6.75 -19.63 17.47
N SER A 362 -6.05 -20.21 18.43
CA SER A 362 -4.97 -19.53 19.15
C SER A 362 -3.72 -19.26 18.30
N ASP A 363 -3.55 -19.99 17.20
CA ASP A 363 -2.51 -19.74 16.17
C ASP A 363 -3.05 -19.00 14.95
N GLY A 364 -4.38 -18.95 14.81
CA GLY A 364 -5.06 -18.39 13.67
C GLY A 364 -5.04 -16.86 13.63
N ASN A 365 -5.09 -16.34 12.41
CA ASN A 365 -5.43 -14.95 12.15
C ASN A 365 -6.44 -14.92 10.98
N PRO A 366 -7.75 -14.92 11.27
CA PRO A 366 -8.77 -14.87 10.23
C PRO A 366 -8.76 -13.55 9.47
N GLY A 367 -8.16 -12.49 10.03
CA GLY A 367 -8.04 -11.18 9.39
C GLY A 367 -8.11 -10.06 10.40
N CYS A 368 -6.97 -9.45 10.73
CA CYS A 368 -6.89 -8.31 11.63
C CYS A 368 -6.09 -7.15 11.00
N ILE A 369 -6.30 -5.94 11.48
CA ILE A 369 -5.56 -4.76 11.01
C ILE A 369 -4.48 -4.40 12.03
N TYR A 370 -3.23 -4.33 11.59
CA TYR A 370 -2.10 -3.83 12.37
C TYR A 370 -1.65 -2.47 11.87
N LYS A 371 -1.34 -1.58 12.82
CA LYS A 371 -0.59 -0.36 12.51
C LYS A 371 0.89 -0.72 12.41
N LEU A 372 1.44 -0.57 11.22
CA LEU A 372 2.85 -0.69 10.93
C LEU A 372 3.53 0.67 11.04
N LYS A 373 4.78 0.66 11.46
CA LYS A 373 5.71 1.76 11.27
C LYS A 373 6.30 1.65 9.86
N MET A 374 6.37 2.77 9.16
CA MET A 374 6.83 2.83 7.77
C MET A 374 8.02 3.77 7.65
N ASP A 375 9.05 3.32 6.95
CA ASP A 375 10.12 4.20 6.48
C ASP A 375 9.72 4.88 5.17
N ASN A 376 9.05 6.03 5.27
CA ASN A 376 8.63 6.82 4.12
C ASN A 376 9.77 7.53 3.37
N SER A 377 11.03 7.34 3.78
CA SER A 377 12.21 7.72 2.98
C SER A 377 12.61 6.67 1.95
N HIS A 378 12.15 5.43 2.13
CA HIS A 378 12.35 4.38 1.16
C HIS A 378 11.35 4.52 -0.02
N PRO A 379 11.76 4.29 -1.28
CA PRO A 379 10.90 4.40 -2.46
C PRO A 379 9.61 3.58 -2.39
N LEU A 380 9.65 2.43 -1.71
CA LEU A 380 8.49 1.58 -1.44
C LEU A 380 7.40 2.27 -0.56
N ALA A 381 7.69 3.41 0.05
CA ALA A 381 6.76 4.12 0.94
C ALA A 381 6.65 5.63 0.65
N TYR A 382 7.08 6.10 -0.53
CA TYR A 382 6.80 7.48 -0.96
C TYR A 382 5.30 7.80 -0.96
N GLY A 383 4.94 9.03 -0.57
CA GLY A 383 3.55 9.45 -0.44
C GLY A 383 2.72 8.74 0.65
N LEU A 384 3.34 7.81 1.41
CA LEU A 384 2.75 7.27 2.63
C LEU A 384 3.15 8.11 3.84
N SER A 385 2.33 7.99 4.90
CA SER A 385 2.71 8.47 6.22
C SER A 385 3.84 7.60 6.78
N ASP A 386 4.41 8.01 7.92
CA ASP A 386 5.29 7.20 8.75
C ASP A 386 4.60 5.96 9.39
N TYR A 387 3.34 5.72 9.04
CA TYR A 387 2.58 4.54 9.40
C TYR A 387 1.68 4.05 8.26
N TYR A 388 1.34 2.77 8.30
CA TYR A 388 0.40 2.10 7.40
C TYR A 388 -0.45 1.11 8.17
N PHE A 389 -1.73 1.00 7.84
CA PHE A 389 -2.62 0.01 8.43
C PHE A 389 -2.70 -1.20 7.49
N SER A 390 -2.03 -2.28 7.86
CA SER A 390 -1.98 -3.51 7.07
C SER A 390 -3.08 -4.47 7.50
N LEU A 391 -3.83 -5.00 6.53
CA LEU A 391 -4.75 -6.11 6.78
C LEU A 391 -3.93 -7.40 6.70
N LYS A 392 -3.79 -8.06 7.85
CA LYS A 392 -3.09 -9.32 7.97
C LYS A 392 -4.09 -10.46 7.99
N THR A 393 -4.03 -11.33 6.98
CA THR A 393 -4.92 -12.50 6.79
C THR A 393 -4.21 -13.83 6.97
N SER A 394 -2.95 -13.80 7.40
CA SER A 394 -2.13 -14.99 7.66
C SER A 394 -1.48 -14.93 9.03
N GLY A 395 -1.08 -16.10 9.55
CA GLY A 395 -0.24 -16.23 10.73
C GLY A 395 1.26 -16.06 10.45
N MET A 396 1.64 -15.69 9.23
CA MET A 396 3.03 -15.63 8.82
C MET A 396 3.76 -14.47 9.51
N THR A 397 4.85 -14.77 10.19
CA THR A 397 5.66 -13.80 10.92
C THR A 397 7.13 -14.00 10.56
N TYR A 398 7.82 -12.89 10.30
CA TYR A 398 9.27 -12.87 10.14
C TYR A 398 9.85 -11.81 11.07
N PRO A 399 10.97 -12.09 11.76
CA PRO A 399 11.71 -11.07 12.48
C PRO A 399 12.21 -9.98 11.53
N LEU A 400 12.63 -8.84 12.08
CA LEU A 400 13.37 -7.84 11.30
C LEU A 400 14.63 -8.47 10.67
N LEU A 401 14.75 -8.33 9.35
CA LEU A 401 15.82 -8.94 8.57
C LEU A 401 17.13 -8.14 8.73
N LYS A 402 18.27 -8.84 8.82
CA LYS A 402 19.60 -8.21 9.06
C LYS A 402 20.19 -7.54 7.81
N ASN A 403 20.12 -8.17 6.63
CA ASN A 403 20.70 -7.64 5.39
C ASN A 403 19.66 -7.26 4.34
N ALA A 404 18.48 -6.83 4.80
CA ALA A 404 17.42 -6.29 3.97
C ALA A 404 16.88 -5.00 4.61
N TYR A 405 16.31 -4.11 3.81
CA TYR A 405 15.66 -2.91 4.31
C TYR A 405 14.25 -3.28 4.79
N ASN A 406 14.02 -3.18 6.10
CA ASN A 406 12.71 -3.39 6.72
C ASN A 406 11.87 -2.12 6.57
N VAL A 407 11.19 -1.97 5.42
CA VAL A 407 10.43 -0.76 5.06
C VAL A 407 9.18 -0.59 5.93
N GLY A 408 8.49 -1.68 6.23
CA GLY A 408 7.26 -1.68 7.01
C GLY A 408 7.25 -2.81 8.02
N TYR A 409 7.09 -2.48 9.30
CA TYR A 409 7.18 -3.45 10.38
C TYR A 409 6.28 -3.12 11.57
N VAL A 410 5.98 -4.13 12.38
CA VAL A 410 5.25 -3.97 13.64
C VAL A 410 6.24 -3.54 14.73
N ASP A 411 6.14 -2.29 15.19
CA ASP A 411 7.04 -1.73 16.21
C ASP A 411 6.51 -2.05 17.62
N GLY A 412 7.13 -3.01 18.31
CA GLY A 412 6.72 -3.42 19.66
C GLY A 412 5.30 -4.01 19.77
N SER A 413 4.67 -3.87 20.93
CA SER A 413 3.35 -4.45 21.22
C SER A 413 2.20 -3.54 20.75
N VAL A 414 1.94 -3.51 19.45
CA VAL A 414 0.78 -2.81 18.89
C VAL A 414 -0.49 -3.62 19.09
N LYS A 415 -1.57 -3.00 19.57
CA LYS A 415 -2.89 -3.63 19.66
C LYS A 415 -3.48 -3.75 18.23
N PRO A 416 -3.81 -4.96 17.75
CA PRO A 416 -4.52 -5.11 16.49
C PRO A 416 -5.97 -4.63 16.63
N LEU A 417 -6.55 -4.26 15.49
CA LEU A 417 -7.99 -4.16 15.31
C LEU A 417 -8.50 -5.51 14.81
N GLY A 418 -9.56 -6.03 15.42
CA GLY A 418 -10.05 -7.39 15.17
C GLY A 418 -9.37 -8.44 16.05
N PHE A 419 -9.60 -9.70 15.71
CA PHE A 419 -9.14 -10.87 16.46
C PHE A 419 -7.79 -11.39 15.92
N ILE A 420 -6.94 -11.78 16.85
CA ILE A 420 -5.75 -12.58 16.57
C ILE A 420 -5.60 -13.62 17.67
N GLY A 421 -5.20 -14.83 17.29
CA GLY A 421 -4.91 -15.90 18.23
C GLY A 421 -3.88 -15.47 19.28
N ASN A 422 -4.09 -15.87 20.55
CA ASN A 422 -3.27 -15.41 21.66
C ASN A 422 -1.79 -15.84 21.55
N ARG A 423 -1.49 -16.98 20.92
CA ARG A 423 -0.10 -17.42 20.71
C ARG A 423 0.56 -16.59 19.61
N LEU A 424 -0.14 -16.42 18.49
CA LEU A 424 0.34 -15.61 17.38
C LEU A 424 0.53 -14.13 17.78
N LYS A 425 -0.38 -13.58 18.59
CA LYS A 425 -0.27 -12.21 19.12
C LYS A 425 1.06 -11.94 19.84
N LYS A 426 1.58 -12.93 20.56
CA LYS A 426 2.86 -12.82 21.29
C LYS A 426 4.08 -12.79 20.36
N GLN A 427 3.93 -13.29 19.13
CA GLN A 427 5.01 -13.34 18.13
C GLN A 427 5.04 -12.10 17.22
N MET A 428 4.00 -11.26 17.24
CA MET A 428 3.88 -10.09 16.36
C MET A 428 4.87 -8.95 16.62
N PRO A 429 5.27 -8.63 17.86
CA PRO A 429 6.20 -7.53 18.09
C PRO A 429 7.51 -7.68 17.33
N ASN A 430 7.98 -6.59 16.71
CA ASN A 430 9.23 -6.51 15.95
C ASN A 430 9.30 -7.48 14.75
N THR A 431 8.18 -7.62 14.04
CA THR A 431 8.11 -8.42 12.82
C THR A 431 8.09 -7.56 11.55
N ALA A 432 8.81 -8.00 10.54
CA ALA A 432 8.81 -7.39 9.21
C ALA A 432 7.54 -7.79 8.44
N VAL A 433 6.92 -6.82 7.77
CA VAL A 433 5.77 -7.04 6.89
C VAL A 433 6.11 -6.67 5.44
N PHE A 434 6.81 -5.56 5.25
CA PHE A 434 7.33 -5.12 3.96
C PHE A 434 8.84 -4.96 4.06
N ALA A 435 9.59 -5.67 3.23
CA ALA A 435 11.03 -5.58 3.19
C ALA A 435 11.57 -5.62 1.75
N THR A 436 12.75 -5.05 1.54
CA THR A 436 13.44 -5.09 0.24
C THR A 436 14.87 -5.58 0.41
N GLN A 437 15.31 -6.42 -0.52
CA GLN A 437 16.68 -6.91 -0.60
C GLN A 437 17.25 -6.55 -1.97
N THR A 438 18.43 -5.94 -2.00
CA THR A 438 19.17 -5.71 -3.24
C THR A 438 20.04 -6.94 -3.56
N ILE A 439 19.93 -7.46 -4.78
CA ILE A 439 20.82 -8.50 -5.30
C ILE A 439 21.52 -7.92 -6.53
N ARG A 440 22.79 -7.54 -6.38
CA ARG A 440 23.58 -6.87 -7.42
C ARG A 440 22.86 -5.65 -8.01
N ARG A 441 22.26 -5.78 -9.20
CA ARG A 441 21.60 -4.68 -9.93
C ARG A 441 20.08 -4.67 -9.79
N GLY A 442 19.49 -5.76 -9.29
CA GLY A 442 18.05 -5.88 -9.12
C GLY A 442 17.67 -5.97 -7.65
N SER A 443 16.37 -6.18 -7.42
CA SER A 443 15.80 -6.20 -6.07
C SER A 443 14.72 -7.26 -5.90
N VAL A 444 14.61 -7.78 -4.68
CA VAL A 444 13.53 -8.64 -4.21
C VAL A 444 12.69 -7.83 -3.23
N ILE A 445 11.38 -7.82 -3.42
CA ILE A 445 10.42 -7.16 -2.55
C ILE A 445 9.61 -8.25 -1.86
N TYR A 446 9.67 -8.27 -0.53
CA TYR A 446 8.93 -9.18 0.32
C TYR A 446 7.70 -8.47 0.87
N MET A 447 6.52 -9.03 0.60
CA MET A 447 5.24 -8.60 1.16
C MET A 447 4.61 -9.75 1.91
N VAL A 448 4.82 -9.80 3.22
CA VAL A 448 4.28 -10.88 4.07
C VAL A 448 2.76 -10.85 4.11
N ASP A 449 2.20 -9.64 4.14
CA ASP A 449 0.77 -9.43 4.00
C ASP A 449 0.44 -9.17 2.54
N ASN A 450 -0.62 -9.79 2.02
CA ASN A 450 -1.14 -9.50 0.69
C ASN A 450 -1.91 -8.17 0.72
N PRO A 451 -1.36 -7.08 0.16
CA PRO A 451 -2.04 -5.81 0.22
C PRO A 451 -3.30 -5.86 -0.64
N LEU A 452 -3.30 -6.53 -1.80
CA LEU A 452 -4.45 -6.56 -2.71
C LEU A 452 -5.61 -7.44 -2.27
N TYR A 453 -5.54 -8.04 -1.08
CA TYR A 453 -6.57 -8.90 -0.55
C TYR A 453 -7.97 -8.27 -0.73
N ARG A 454 -8.79 -8.92 -1.57
CA ARG A 454 -10.16 -8.50 -1.91
C ARG A 454 -10.33 -7.02 -2.32
N ALA A 455 -9.28 -6.38 -2.83
CA ALA A 455 -9.25 -4.94 -3.13
C ALA A 455 -9.70 -4.04 -1.94
N PHE A 456 -9.44 -4.48 -0.71
CA PHE A 456 -10.02 -3.95 0.53
C PHE A 456 -9.81 -2.45 0.79
N GLY A 457 -8.78 -1.82 0.21
CA GLY A 457 -8.52 -0.38 0.43
C GLY A 457 -7.76 0.32 -0.68
N ILE A 458 -7.94 1.65 -0.75
CA ILE A 458 -7.18 2.50 -1.69
C ILE A 458 -5.74 2.68 -1.23
N LYS A 459 -5.47 2.71 0.08
CA LYS A 459 -4.07 2.72 0.58
C LYS A 459 -3.36 1.40 0.29
N VAL A 460 -4.08 0.29 0.37
CA VAL A 460 -3.64 -1.03 -0.10
C VAL A 460 -3.17 -0.95 -1.55
N LYS A 461 -3.96 -0.29 -2.41
CA LYS A 461 -3.59 -0.03 -3.81
C LYS A 461 -2.39 0.92 -3.89
N CYS A 462 -2.34 1.99 -3.10
CA CYS A 462 -1.20 2.93 -3.06
C CYS A 462 0.11 2.29 -2.60
N LEU A 463 0.09 1.42 -1.59
CA LEU A 463 1.26 0.65 -1.17
C LEU A 463 1.70 -0.30 -2.28
N TRP A 464 0.77 -0.85 -3.05
CA TRP A 464 1.07 -1.62 -4.25
C TRP A 464 1.60 -0.82 -5.43
N LEU A 465 1.31 0.47 -5.48
CA LEU A 465 1.83 1.40 -6.47
C LEU A 465 3.25 1.89 -6.18
N MET A 466 3.83 1.47 -5.07
CA MET A 466 5.18 1.83 -4.67
C MET A 466 6.26 0.83 -5.09
N PRO A 467 6.00 -0.50 -5.07
CA PRO A 467 6.74 -1.42 -5.92
C PRO A 467 6.73 -0.96 -7.36
N PHE A 468 5.71 -0.23 -7.80
CA PHE A 468 5.59 0.45 -9.10
C PHE A 468 6.62 1.54 -9.33
N LEU A 469 6.81 2.50 -8.42
CA LEU A 469 7.97 3.41 -8.49
C LEU A 469 9.29 2.64 -8.49
N CYS A 470 9.38 1.51 -7.77
CA CYS A 470 10.49 0.58 -7.96
C CYS A 470 10.50 -0.01 -9.39
N LEU A 471 9.41 -0.53 -9.98
CA LEU A 471 9.35 -1.07 -11.37
C LEU A 471 9.95 -0.09 -12.39
N PHE A 472 9.72 1.19 -12.17
CA PHE A 472 10.19 2.26 -13.04
C PHE A 472 11.65 2.67 -12.74
N GLY A 473 12.11 2.55 -11.49
CA GLY A 473 13.41 3.02 -11.00
C GLY A 473 14.52 1.94 -10.83
N LYS A 474 15.77 2.38 -10.66
CA LYS A 474 16.93 1.60 -10.21
C LYS A 474 17.03 1.62 -8.67
N PHE A 475 16.04 1.06 -7.98
CA PHE A 475 16.10 0.79 -6.54
C PHE A 475 16.25 -0.70 -6.24
#